data_AF-A0A4R6IUX4-F1
#
_entry.id   AF-A0A4R6IUX4-F1
#
_cell.length_a   1.000
_cell.length_b   1.000
_cell.length_c   1.000
_cell.angle_alpha   90.00
_cell.angle_beta   90.00
_cell.angle_gamma   90.00
#
_symmetry.space_group_name_H-M   'P 1'
#
loop_
_entity.id
_entity.type
_entity.pdbx_description
1 polymer ?
#
loop_
_entity_poly.entity_id
_entity_poly.type
_entity_poly.pdbx_seq_one_letter_code
_entity_poly.pdbx_strand_id
1 'polypeptide(L)' 'MSVIILLLIASISVAGLFLGAFIWSVKTGQYDDEESPSVRMLFDQQPPKK' A
#
# COMPACT_ATOMS: atom_id res chain seq x y z
N MET A 1 3.71 9.00 -36.45
CA MET A 1 4.85 8.47 -35.66
C MET A 1 5.12 9.26 -34.37
N SER A 2 4.97 10.59 -34.35
CA SER A 2 5.11 11.40 -33.13
C SER A 2 4.18 10.98 -31.97
N VAL A 3 2.92 10.64 -32.27
CA VAL A 3 1.92 10.23 -31.25
C VAL A 3 2.34 8.96 -30.50
N ILE A 4 2.99 8.00 -31.16
CA ILE A 4 3.43 6.74 -30.53
C ILE A 4 4.47 7.02 -29.44
N ILE A 5 5.39 7.96 -29.69
CA ILE A 5 6.41 8.35 -28.71
C ILE A 5 5.75 9.03 -27.49
N LEU A 6 4.75 9.88 -27.72
CA LEU A 6 4.00 10.52 -26.64
C LEU A 6 3.24 9.48 -25.79
N LEU A 7 2.59 8.51 -26.43
CA LEU A 7 1.88 7.43 -25.73
C LEU A 7 2.83 6.52 -24.96
N LEU A 8 4.03 6.27 -25.49
CA LEU A 8 5.06 5.48 -24.81
C LEU A 8 5.54 6.16 -23.51
N ILE A 9 5.80 7.47 -23.56
CA ILE A 9 6.20 8.21 -22.37
C ILE A 9 5.05 8.23 -21.36
N ALA A 10 3.82 8.49 -21.82
CA ALA A 10 2.65 8.51 -20.96
C ALA A 10 2.43 7.15 -20.26
N SER A 11 2.57 6.03 -20.97
CA SER A 11 2.38 4.69 -20.38
C SER A 11 3.45 4.36 -19.35
N ILE A 12 4.72 4.68 -19.63
CA ILE A 12 5.84 4.48 -18.68
C ILE A 12 5.65 5.38 -17.45
N SER A 13 5.25 6.63 -17.62
CA SER A 13 4.98 7.54 -16.50
C SER A 13 3.86 7.02 -15.62
N VAL A 14 2.74 6.56 -16.20
CA VAL A 14 1.63 5.98 -15.44
C VAL A 14 2.09 4.73 -14.69
N ALA A 15 2.79 3.81 -15.35
CA ALA A 15 3.31 2.60 -14.72
C ALA A 15 4.27 2.92 -13.56
N GLY A 16 5.18 3.89 -13.75
CA GLY A 16 6.12 4.34 -12.73
C GLY A 16 5.43 5.00 -11.53
N LEU A 17 4.40 5.81 -11.77
CA LEU A 17 3.58 6.42 -10.71
C LEU A 17 2.87 5.37 -9.88
N PHE A 18 2.22 4.39 -10.53
CA PHE A 18 1.54 3.30 -9.83
C PHE A 18 2.52 2.45 -9.02
N LEU A 19 3.68 2.11 -9.59
CA LEU A 19 4.71 1.35 -8.88
C LEU A 19 5.25 2.13 -7.68
N GLY A 20 5.52 3.43 -7.84
CA GLY A 20 6.00 4.29 -6.76
C GLY A 20 4.99 4.41 -5.62
N ALA A 21 3.71 4.62 -5.96
CA ALA A 21 2.62 4.65 -4.99
C ALA A 21 2.46 3.32 -4.26
N PHE A 22 2.58 2.19 -4.98
CA PHE A 22 2.53 0.85 -4.40
C PHE A 22 3.67 0.62 -3.39
N ILE A 23 4.91 0.94 -3.76
CA ILE A 23 6.06 0.80 -2.86
C ILE A 23 5.90 1.69 -1.62
N TRP A 24 5.40 2.92 -1.80
CA TRP A 24 5.13 3.82 -0.68
C TRP A 24 4.06 3.25 0.26
N SER A 25 2.93 2.77 -0.27
CA SER A 25 1.85 2.12 0.49
C SER A 25 2.32 0.93 1.32
N VAL A 26 3.10 0.03 0.72
CA VAL A 26 3.69 -1.13 1.42
C VAL A 26 4.64 -0.67 2.53
N LYS A 27 5.47 0.35 2.28
CA LYS A 27 6.40 0.88 3.28
C LYS A 27 5.73 1.63 4.42
N THR A 28 4.55 2.20 4.19
CA THR A 28 3.80 2.94 5.23
C THR A 28 3.02 2.03 6.18
N GLY A 29 3.15 0.71 6.07
CA GLY A 29 2.47 -0.22 6.97
C GLY A 29 0.96 -0.29 6.74
N GLN A 30 0.48 0.03 5.53
CA GLN A 30 -0.95 -0.07 5.21
C GLN A 30 -1.49 -1.50 5.37
N TYR A 31 -0.61 -2.49 5.33
CA TYR A 31 -0.92 -3.90 5.51
C TYR A 31 -0.72 -4.39 6.97
N ASP A 32 -0.26 -3.53 7.88
CA ASP A 32 0.04 -3.93 9.26
C ASP A 32 -1.23 -4.10 10.12
N ASP A 33 -2.38 -3.60 9.67
CA ASP A 33 -3.69 -3.88 10.28
C ASP A 33 -4.26 -5.23 9.79
N GLU A 34 -3.51 -6.32 10.02
CA GLU A 34 -3.94 -7.69 9.71
C GLU A 34 -5.09 -8.15 10.63
N GLU A 35 -5.11 -7.63 11.85
CA GLU A 35 -6.11 -7.94 12.87
C GLU A 35 -7.27 -6.94 12.83
N SER A 36 -8.46 -7.44 12.50
CA SER A 36 -9.66 -6.60 12.47
C SER A 36 -9.92 -5.95 13.84
N PRO A 37 -10.53 -4.75 13.88
CA PRO A 37 -10.78 -4.03 15.14
C PRO A 37 -11.54 -4.89 16.17
N SER A 38 -12.47 -5.74 15.70
CA SER A 38 -13.27 -6.61 16.57
C SER A 38 -12.43 -7.67 17.29
N VAL A 39 -11.36 -8.17 16.67
CA VAL A 39 -10.47 -9.18 17.27
C VAL A 39 -9.50 -8.50 18.24
N ARG A 40 -8.93 -7.35 17.85
CA ARG A 40 -8.05 -6.53 18.71
C ARG A 40 -8.73 -6.18 20.03
N MET A 41 -9.99 -5.73 19.99
CA MET A 41 -10.76 -5.37 21.18
C MET A 41 -10.97 -6.51 22.18
N LEU A 42 -11.01 -7.77 21.73
CA LEU A 42 -11.19 -8.94 22.60
C LEU A 42 -9.92 -9.27 23.40
N PHE A 43 -8.74 -8.97 22.83
CA PHE A 43 -7.45 -9.32 23.42
C PHE A 43 -6.74 -8.13 24.10
N ASP A 44 -7.09 -6.89 23.75
CA ASP A 44 -6.57 -5.66 24.38
C ASP A 44 -6.91 -5.55 25.88
N GLN A 45 -7.93 -6.27 26.36
CA GLN A 45 -8.33 -6.26 27.77
C GLN A 45 -7.57 -7.27 28.64
N GLN A 46 -6.64 -8.06 28.07
CA GLN A 46 -5.91 -9.06 28.84
C GLN A 46 -4.68 -8.40 29.52
N PRO A 47 -4.60 -8.36 30.86
CA PRO A 47 -3.45 -7.79 31.55
C PRO A 47 -2.18 -8.58 31.21
N PRO A 48 -1.01 -7.92 31.09
CA PRO A 48 0.23 -8.61 30.75
C PRO A 48 0.51 -9.71 31.77
N LYS A 49 0.65 -10.94 31.27
CA LYS A 49 1.04 -12.08 32.08
C LYS A 49 2.50 -11.86 32.49
N LYS A 50 2.74 -11.67 33.80
CA LYS A 50 4.08 -11.60 34.39
C LYS A 50 4.88 -12.87 34.11
#